data_AF-A0A8H7GBA5-F1
#
_entry.id   AF-A0A8H7GBA5-F1
#
_cell.length_a   1.000
_cell.length_b   1.000
_cell.length_c   1.000
_cell.angle_alpha   90.00
_cell.angle_beta   90.00
_cell.angle_gamma   90.00
#
_symmetry.space_group_name_H-M   'P 1'
#
loop_
_entity.id
_entity.type
_entity.pdbx_description
1 polymer ?
#
loop_
_entity_poly.entity_id
_entity_poly.type
_entity_poly.pdbx_seq_one_letter_code
_entity_poly.pdbx_strand_id
1 'polypeptide(L)'
;MTVPGSRYKTSCVEVPWSGSVSTSSTVTAKKSTFIAYATSLSNNNPQSIYEFLAHLNSSPHFNIKRASHLIHAYLMVDPISTGSNDGGEHGAGERLENLLKLRCSGKSAVIVAVVRWYGGVKLGNDRWKCISKVAKEALDTGGFS
;
A
#
# COMPACT_ATOMS: atom_id res chain seq x y z
N MET A 1 3.23 -27.76 -42.85
CA MET A 1 2.10 -27.73 -41.89
C MET A 1 2.59 -27.05 -40.62
N THR A 2 2.23 -25.79 -40.43
CA THR A 2 2.74 -24.98 -39.31
C THR A 2 1.65 -24.91 -38.25
N VAL A 3 1.91 -25.43 -37.06
CA VAL A 3 1.04 -25.24 -35.89
C VAL A 3 1.22 -23.81 -35.37
N PRO A 4 0.16 -22.98 -35.26
CA PRO A 4 0.29 -21.70 -34.60
C PRO A 4 0.30 -21.93 -33.09
N GLY A 5 1.43 -21.60 -32.45
CA GLY A 5 1.57 -21.55 -31.01
C GLY A 5 0.66 -20.46 -30.44
N SER A 6 -0.53 -20.85 -29.97
CA SER A 6 -1.39 -20.00 -29.16
C SER A 6 -0.69 -19.72 -27.83
N ARG A 7 -0.09 -18.54 -27.74
CA ARG A 7 0.43 -17.98 -26.48
C ARG A 7 -0.79 -17.62 -25.64
N TYR A 8 -1.26 -18.55 -24.81
CA TYR A 8 -2.26 -18.25 -23.79
C TYR A 8 -1.72 -17.09 -22.94
N LYS A 9 -2.29 -15.90 -23.12
CA LYS A 9 -2.12 -14.79 -22.18
C LYS A 9 -2.72 -15.30 -20.88
N THR A 10 -1.87 -15.61 -19.91
CA THR A 10 -2.31 -15.80 -18.52
C THR A 10 -2.90 -14.47 -18.09
N SER A 11 -4.23 -14.34 -18.24
CA SER A 11 -4.97 -13.22 -17.69
C SER A 11 -4.76 -13.29 -16.19
N CYS A 12 -4.02 -12.35 -15.62
CA CYS A 12 -3.98 -12.21 -14.17
C CYS A 12 -5.41 -11.94 -13.75
N VAL A 13 -6.03 -12.87 -13.02
CA VAL A 13 -7.36 -12.66 -12.46
C VAL A 13 -7.26 -11.48 -11.50
N GLU A 14 -7.98 -10.41 -11.79
CA GLU A 14 -8.08 -9.26 -10.88
C GLU A 14 -8.81 -9.71 -9.62
N VAL A 15 -8.24 -9.42 -8.46
CA VAL A 15 -8.90 -9.63 -7.17
C VAL A 15 -9.71 -8.38 -6.89
N PRO A 16 -11.05 -8.43 -6.87
CA PRO A 16 -11.86 -7.24 -6.60
C PRO A 16 -11.74 -6.81 -5.14
N TRP A 17 -11.88 -5.51 -4.89
CA TRP A 17 -12.00 -4.93 -3.55
C TRP A 17 -13.28 -4.11 -3.47
N SER A 18 -14.12 -4.40 -2.47
CA SER A 18 -15.44 -3.77 -2.33
C SER A 18 -15.41 -2.45 -1.55
N GLY A 19 -14.31 -2.16 -0.85
CA GLY A 19 -14.14 -0.93 -0.06
C GLY A 19 -13.67 0.27 -0.90
N SER A 20 -13.83 1.47 -0.38
CA SER A 20 -13.25 2.67 -0.99
C SER A 20 -11.75 2.75 -0.72
N VAL A 21 -10.96 2.97 -1.76
CA VAL A 21 -9.50 3.15 -1.66
C VAL A 21 -9.18 4.64 -1.77
N SER A 22 -8.78 5.24 -0.65
CA SER A 22 -8.23 6.58 -0.62
C SER A 22 -6.80 6.57 -1.15
N THR A 23 -6.42 7.61 -1.91
CA THR A 23 -5.13 7.68 -2.61
C THR A 23 -4.48 9.03 -2.33
N SER A 24 -3.18 9.05 -2.04
CA SER A 24 -2.42 10.31 -1.90
C SER A 24 -2.11 10.94 -3.26
N SER A 25 -1.72 12.21 -3.27
CA SER A 25 -0.95 12.75 -4.40
C SER A 25 0.36 11.99 -4.61
N THR A 26 0.88 12.06 -5.84
CA THR A 26 2.16 11.48 -6.21
C THR A 26 3.30 12.38 -5.75
N VAL A 27 4.25 11.83 -5.01
CA VAL A 27 5.47 12.54 -4.59
C VAL A 27 6.68 11.96 -5.30
N THR A 28 7.49 12.82 -5.93
CA THR A 28 8.75 12.42 -6.58
C THR A 28 9.93 13.12 -5.92
N ALA A 29 10.95 12.36 -5.55
CA ALA A 29 12.20 12.86 -4.99
C ALA A 29 13.38 12.05 -5.54
N LYS A 30 14.42 12.73 -6.08
CA LYS A 30 15.61 12.10 -6.69
C LYS A 30 15.25 10.93 -7.63
N LYS A 31 14.27 11.16 -8.52
CA LYS A 31 13.71 10.18 -9.48
C LYS A 31 12.92 9.01 -8.87
N SER A 32 12.87 8.89 -7.54
CA SER A 32 11.99 7.93 -6.87
C SER A 32 10.59 8.51 -6.72
N THR A 33 9.57 7.72 -7.05
CA THR A 33 8.17 8.11 -6.97
C THR A 33 7.47 7.35 -5.86
N PHE A 34 6.56 8.01 -5.15
CA PHE A 34 5.80 7.48 -4.02
C PHE A 34 4.32 7.80 -4.19
N ILE A 35 3.47 6.80 -3.93
CA ILE A 35 2.00 6.95 -3.82
C ILE A 35 1.55 6.08 -2.64
N ALA A 36 0.59 6.56 -1.85
CA ALA A 36 -0.02 5.78 -0.79
C ALA A 36 -1.48 5.47 -1.10
N TYR A 37 -1.92 4.31 -0.66
CA TYR A 37 -3.30 3.83 -0.71
C TYR A 37 -3.75 3.44 0.70
N ALA A 38 -4.93 3.87 1.12
CA ALA A 38 -5.51 3.47 2.39
C ALA A 38 -6.99 3.09 2.25
N THR A 39 -7.43 2.11 3.03
CA THR A 39 -8.83 1.65 3.07
C THR A 39 -9.18 1.20 4.48
N SER A 40 -10.48 1.26 4.79
CA SER A 40 -11.02 0.61 5.98
C SER A 40 -10.93 -0.91 5.85
N LEU A 41 -10.61 -1.58 6.95
CA LEU A 41 -10.68 -3.04 7.09
C LEU A 41 -12.01 -3.39 7.75
N SER A 42 -13.08 -3.45 6.94
CA SER A 42 -14.42 -3.75 7.43
C SER A 42 -14.48 -5.08 8.18
N ASN A 43 -15.29 -5.13 9.24
CA ASN A 43 -15.56 -6.32 10.06
C ASN A 43 -14.36 -6.86 10.86
N ASN A 44 -13.29 -6.08 11.04
CA ASN A 44 -12.08 -6.50 11.77
C ASN A 44 -11.53 -7.87 11.31
N ASN A 45 -11.73 -8.24 10.03
CA ASN A 45 -11.30 -9.53 9.51
C ASN A 45 -9.84 -9.44 9.05
N PRO A 46 -8.89 -10.18 9.66
CA PRO A 46 -7.49 -10.16 9.23
C PRO A 46 -7.29 -10.59 7.77
N GLN A 47 -8.19 -11.38 7.21
CA GLN A 47 -8.12 -11.81 5.81
C GLN A 47 -8.20 -10.62 4.83
N SER A 48 -8.93 -9.56 5.20
CA SER A 48 -9.09 -8.37 4.37
C SER A 48 -7.78 -7.63 4.10
N ILE A 49 -6.76 -7.80 4.95
CA ILE A 49 -5.40 -7.30 4.74
C ILE A 49 -4.80 -7.95 3.48
N TYR A 50 -4.86 -9.27 3.39
CA TYR A 50 -4.30 -10.03 2.25
C TYR A 50 -5.10 -9.78 0.97
N GLU A 51 -6.42 -9.68 1.07
CA GLU A 51 -7.31 -9.36 -0.05
C GLU A 51 -7.01 -7.98 -0.63
N PHE A 52 -6.83 -6.96 0.22
CA PHE A 52 -6.48 -5.62 -0.23
C PHE A 52 -5.10 -5.59 -0.90
N LEU A 53 -4.09 -6.25 -0.33
CA LEU A 53 -2.76 -6.33 -0.94
C LEU A 53 -2.79 -7.10 -2.27
N ALA A 54 -3.60 -8.15 -2.38
CA ALA A 54 -3.82 -8.88 -3.63
C ALA A 54 -4.54 -8.02 -4.68
N HIS A 55 -5.53 -7.23 -4.26
CA HIS A 55 -6.20 -6.26 -5.12
C HIS A 55 -5.22 -5.23 -5.70
N LEU A 56 -4.39 -4.61 -4.86
CA LEU A 56 -3.37 -3.67 -5.31
C LEU A 56 -2.41 -4.30 -6.33
N ASN A 57 -1.96 -5.53 -6.08
CA ASN A 57 -0.98 -6.21 -6.95
C ASN A 57 -1.57 -6.76 -8.26
N SER A 58 -2.84 -7.20 -8.24
CA SER A 58 -3.49 -7.81 -9.39
C SER A 58 -4.04 -6.76 -10.37
N SER A 59 -4.57 -5.65 -9.85
CA SER A 59 -5.22 -4.61 -10.65
C SER A 59 -4.22 -3.78 -11.48
N PRO A 60 -4.47 -3.60 -12.79
CA PRO A 60 -3.65 -2.74 -13.65
C PRO A 60 -3.83 -1.25 -13.33
N HIS A 61 -4.91 -0.86 -12.64
CA HIS A 61 -5.22 0.52 -12.29
C HIS A 61 -4.11 1.17 -11.43
N PHE A 62 -3.63 0.45 -10.41
CA PHE A 62 -2.58 0.96 -9.53
C PHE A 62 -1.18 0.88 -10.15
N ASN A 63 -1.00 0.00 -11.16
CA ASN A 63 0.25 -0.21 -11.90
C ASN A 63 1.49 -0.46 -11.00
N ILE A 64 1.32 -1.27 -9.95
CA ILE A 64 2.37 -1.47 -8.93
C ILE A 64 3.24 -2.72 -9.17
N LYS A 65 2.97 -3.52 -10.21
CA LYS A 65 3.72 -4.75 -10.52
C LYS A 65 5.22 -4.53 -10.75
N ARG A 66 5.61 -3.30 -11.11
CA ARG A 66 7.01 -2.88 -11.31
C ARG A 66 7.51 -1.95 -10.21
N ALA A 67 6.75 -1.78 -9.13
CA ALA A 67 7.22 -1.04 -7.97
C ALA A 67 8.39 -1.78 -7.33
N SER A 68 9.33 -1.01 -6.79
CA SER A 68 10.50 -1.55 -6.11
C SER A 68 10.18 -1.95 -4.67
N HIS A 69 9.23 -1.25 -4.05
CA HIS A 69 8.81 -1.50 -2.67
C HIS A 69 7.30 -1.33 -2.54
N LEU A 70 6.69 -2.24 -1.77
CA LEU A 70 5.31 -2.16 -1.30
C LEU A 70 5.34 -2.25 0.23
N ILE A 71 5.47 -1.09 0.87
CA ILE A 71 5.51 -0.96 2.32
C ILE A 71 4.05 -0.92 2.80
N HIS A 72 3.69 -1.61 3.87
CA HIS A 72 2.34 -1.48 4.42
C HIS A 72 2.32 -1.67 5.93
N ALA A 73 1.29 -1.11 6.56
CA ALA A 73 0.96 -1.36 7.95
C ALA A 73 -0.57 -1.34 8.13
N TYR A 74 -1.05 -2.04 9.14
CA TYR A 74 -2.46 -2.06 9.51
C TYR A 74 -2.65 -1.86 11.02
N LEU A 75 -3.86 -1.41 11.36
CA LEU A 75 -4.39 -1.34 12.71
C LEU A 75 -5.83 -1.87 12.67
N MET A 76 -6.11 -2.90 13.45
CA MET A 76 -7.45 -3.36 13.80
C MET A 76 -7.81 -2.84 15.18
N VAL A 77 -9.11 -2.64 15.45
CA VAL A 77 -9.58 -1.98 16.70
C VAL A 77 -10.30 -2.92 17.66
N ASP A 78 -10.74 -4.10 17.21
CA ASP A 78 -11.43 -5.08 18.07
C ASP A 78 -11.20 -6.54 17.58
N PRO A 79 -10.28 -7.30 18.21
CA PRO A 79 -9.31 -6.84 19.20
C PRO A 79 -8.28 -5.89 18.57
N ILE A 80 -7.66 -5.03 19.39
CA ILE A 80 -6.58 -4.16 18.92
C ILE A 80 -5.41 -5.05 18.46
N SER A 81 -5.06 -4.93 17.18
CA SER A 81 -3.96 -5.67 16.58
C SER A 81 -3.30 -4.84 15.50
N THR A 82 -1.96 -4.84 15.47
CA THR A 82 -1.18 -4.11 14.49
C THR A 82 -0.14 -5.00 13.85
N GLY A 83 0.27 -4.64 12.65
CA GLY A 83 1.38 -5.28 11.98
C GLY A 83 1.84 -4.46 10.79
N SER A 84 3.04 -4.77 10.32
CA SER A 84 3.66 -4.03 9.25
C SER A 84 4.67 -4.86 8.46
N ASN A 85 5.01 -4.36 7.27
CA ASN A 85 5.98 -4.95 6.38
C ASN A 85 6.75 -3.83 5.67
N ASP A 86 8.08 -3.92 5.72
CA ASP A 86 9.00 -2.95 5.10
C ASP A 86 8.97 -2.97 3.57
N GLY A 87 8.49 -4.03 2.93
CA GLY A 87 8.53 -4.15 1.46
C GLY A 87 9.95 -4.03 0.87
N GLY A 88 10.97 -4.41 1.66
CA GLY A 88 12.39 -4.24 1.32
C GLY A 88 12.97 -2.86 1.63
N GLU A 89 12.18 -1.91 2.14
CA GLU A 89 12.64 -0.59 2.59
C GLU A 89 12.80 -0.57 4.11
N HIS A 90 13.94 -1.09 4.60
CA HIS A 90 14.16 -1.37 6.03
C HIS A 90 13.77 -0.24 6.99
N GLY A 91 12.86 -0.52 7.92
CA GLY A 91 12.31 0.38 8.93
C GLY A 91 11.06 1.17 8.50
N ALA A 92 10.60 1.00 7.25
CA ALA A 92 9.44 1.73 6.74
C ALA A 92 8.10 1.22 7.28
N GLY A 93 7.98 -0.09 7.50
CA GLY A 93 6.78 -0.74 8.02
C GLY A 93 6.46 -0.27 9.43
N GLU A 94 7.43 -0.38 10.34
CA GLU A 94 7.26 0.09 11.73
C GLU A 94 6.91 1.58 11.79
N ARG A 95 7.51 2.38 10.90
CA ARG A 95 7.19 3.81 10.78
C ARG A 95 5.73 4.06 10.38
N LEU A 96 5.17 3.26 9.47
CA LEU A 96 3.74 3.33 9.12
C LEU A 96 2.86 2.81 10.25
N GLU A 97 3.27 1.74 10.93
CA GLU A 97 2.52 1.19 12.07
C GLU A 97 2.40 2.21 13.22
N ASN A 98 3.50 2.87 13.56
CA ASN A 98 3.51 3.95 14.55
C ASN A 98 2.66 5.16 14.12
N LEU A 99 2.60 5.46 12.82
CA LEU A 99 1.71 6.48 12.29
C LEU A 99 0.24 6.12 12.50
N LEU A 100 -0.15 4.87 12.22
CA LEU A 100 -1.52 4.40 12.42
C LEU A 100 -1.92 4.41 13.90
N LYS A 101 -1.05 3.92 14.79
CA LYS A 101 -1.28 3.95 16.25
C LYS A 101 -1.52 5.39 16.74
N LEU A 102 -0.76 6.36 16.21
CA LEU A 102 -0.89 7.76 16.60
C LEU A 102 -2.15 8.45 16.05
N ARG A 103 -2.58 8.12 14.83
CA ARG A 103 -3.65 8.87 14.13
C ARG A 103 -5.01 8.18 14.10
N CYS A 104 -5.03 6.86 14.13
CA CYS A 104 -6.21 6.06 13.83
C CYS A 104 -6.70 5.23 15.03
N SER A 105 -5.94 5.17 16.13
CA SER A 105 -6.32 4.45 17.34
C SER A 105 -7.65 4.97 17.90
N GLY A 106 -8.57 4.05 18.19
CA GLY A 106 -9.92 4.36 18.67
C GLY A 106 -10.89 4.91 17.61
N LYS A 107 -10.47 5.01 16.33
CA LYS A 107 -11.33 5.51 15.25
C LYS A 107 -11.85 4.39 14.34
N SER A 108 -10.95 3.69 13.65
CA SER A 108 -11.34 2.73 12.62
C SER A 108 -10.24 1.71 12.37
N ALA A 109 -10.64 0.49 12.01
CA ALA A 109 -9.71 -0.49 11.47
C ALA A 109 -9.26 -0.07 10.06
N VAL A 110 -7.96 0.05 9.84
CA VAL A 110 -7.40 0.66 8.63
C VAL A 110 -6.10 0.00 8.22
N ILE A 111 -5.87 -0.07 6.92
CA ILE A 111 -4.58 -0.41 6.31
C ILE A 111 -4.09 0.77 5.47
N VAL A 112 -2.79 1.03 5.50
CA VAL A 112 -2.11 1.94 4.58
C VAL A 112 -0.96 1.23 3.90
N ALA A 113 -0.88 1.36 2.58
CA ALA A 113 0.19 0.83 1.75
C ALA A 113 0.88 1.98 1.01
N VAL A 114 2.19 2.09 1.14
CA VAL A 114 3.02 3.04 0.39
C VAL A 114 3.79 2.27 -0.67
N VAL A 115 3.59 2.67 -1.91
CA VAL A 115 4.25 2.12 -3.08
C VAL A 115 5.37 3.04 -3.51
N ARG A 116 6.56 2.48 -3.71
CA ARG A 116 7.71 3.22 -4.21
C ARG A 116 8.27 2.61 -5.48
N TRP A 117 8.51 3.45 -6.46
CA TRP A 117 9.31 3.14 -7.64
C TRP A 117 10.71 3.73 -7.48
N TYR A 118 11.75 2.89 -7.47
CA TYR A 118 13.13 3.35 -7.33
C TYR A 118 13.64 4.00 -8.62
N GLY A 119 14.17 5.23 -8.49
CA GLY A 119 14.66 6.01 -9.63
C GLY A 119 16.15 5.85 -9.95
N GLY A 120 16.85 4.90 -9.33
CA GLY A 120 18.30 4.72 -9.51
C GLY A 120 19.18 5.51 -8.55
N VAL A 121 18.63 6.39 -7.71
CA VAL A 121 19.39 7.22 -6.75
C VAL A 121 18.95 6.96 -5.31
N LYS A 122 19.91 6.60 -4.43
CA LYS A 122 19.64 6.39 -3.00
C LYS A 122 19.16 7.69 -2.35
N LEU A 123 17.99 7.64 -1.72
CA LEU A 123 17.39 8.80 -1.02
C LEU A 123 17.96 9.03 0.39
N GLY A 124 18.60 8.02 1.00
CA GLY A 124 19.01 8.10 2.40
C GLY A 124 17.80 8.40 3.30
N ASN A 125 17.94 9.38 4.20
CA ASN A 125 16.89 9.77 5.14
C ASN A 125 15.70 10.51 4.49
N ASP A 126 15.85 11.06 3.28
CA ASP A 126 14.77 11.80 2.61
C ASP A 126 13.58 10.91 2.26
N ARG A 127 13.80 9.59 2.12
CA ARG A 127 12.73 8.62 1.87
C ARG A 127 11.69 8.63 2.98
N TRP A 128 12.11 8.87 4.22
CA TRP A 128 11.22 8.91 5.38
C TRP A 128 10.24 10.07 5.34
N LYS A 129 10.67 11.22 4.81
CA LYS A 129 9.79 12.38 4.61
C LYS A 129 8.74 12.06 3.54
N CYS A 130 9.16 11.42 2.44
CA CYS A 130 8.26 11.05 1.35
C CYS A 130 7.21 10.02 1.82
N ILE A 131 7.65 8.90 2.41
CA ILE A 131 6.78 7.82 2.91
C ILE A 131 5.75 8.36 3.90
N SER A 132 6.20 9.13 4.90
CA SER A 132 5.28 9.71 5.89
C SER A 132 4.32 10.73 5.29
N LYS A 133 4.77 11.53 4.31
CA LYS A 133 3.91 12.52 3.65
C LYS A 133 2.76 11.82 2.92
N VAL A 134 3.08 10.88 2.01
CA VAL A 134 2.04 10.21 1.22
C VAL A 134 1.11 9.38 2.09
N ALA A 135 1.63 8.68 3.11
CA ALA A 135 0.80 7.89 4.01
C ALA A 135 -0.20 8.77 4.79
N LYS A 136 0.25 9.90 5.33
CA LYS A 136 -0.64 10.85 6.02
C LYS A 136 -1.72 11.37 5.08
N GLU A 137 -1.33 11.76 3.88
CA GLU A 137 -2.27 12.32 2.90
C GLU A 137 -3.34 11.31 2.46
N ALA A 138 -2.98 10.03 2.26
CA ALA A 138 -3.97 8.98 1.98
C ALA A 138 -4.93 8.78 3.16
N LEU A 139 -4.41 8.75 4.40
CA LEU A 139 -5.23 8.62 5.60
C LEU A 139 -6.18 9.81 5.77
N ASP A 140 -5.67 11.03 5.59
CA ASP A 140 -6.44 12.28 5.68
C ASP A 140 -7.53 12.31 4.59
N THR A 141 -7.20 11.90 3.36
CA THR A 141 -8.16 11.82 2.23
C THR A 141 -9.26 10.78 2.49
N GLY A 142 -8.92 9.67 3.14
CA GLY A 142 -9.89 8.63 3.51
C GLY A 142 -10.69 8.92 4.78
N GLY A 143 -10.41 10.03 5.48
CA GLY A 143 -11.08 10.37 6.74
C GLY A 143 -10.73 9.45 7.90
N PHE A 144 -9.56 8.81 7.88
CA PHE A 144 -9.14 7.84 8.90
C PHE A 144 -8.34 8.46 10.05
N SER A 145 -7.81 9.68 9.86
CA SER A 145 -6.86 10.36 10.74
C SER A 145 -7.43 11.51 11.55
#